data_AF-A0A2U0UK59-F1
#
_entry.id   AF-A0A2U0UK59-F1
#
_cell.length_a   1.000
_cell.length_b   1.000
_cell.length_c   1.000
_cell.angle_alpha   90.00
_cell.angle_beta   90.00
_cell.angle_gamma   90.00
#
_symmetry.space_group_name_H-M   'P 1'
#
loop_
_entity.id
_entity.type
_entity.pdbx_description
1 polymer ?
#
loop_
_entity_poly.entity_id
_entity_poly.type
_entity_poly.pdbx_seq_one_letter_code
_entity_poly.pdbx_strand_id
1 'polypeptide(L)'
;MKKIALILMAIMVTLTTDAQKILDGSIPSLKGEGKINLKIDFSETKIDDKSIADWLEYRQATQPKYDAQKELENELKPVVQEKILKNLNNKLSKKGAFVTINTNAKYTLSVKPISVSKKGDNTNECYILDEDGNALVKFQISGSGGHWGSMSNLWGDGYEDAAKKIASFILKCFK
;
A
#
# COMPACT_ATOMS: atom_id res chain seq x y z
N MET A 1 -55.68 1.68 9.72
CA MET A 1 -54.42 1.08 10.21
C MET A 1 -54.11 -0.19 9.43
N LYS A 2 -52.88 -0.29 8.91
CA LYS A 2 -52.20 -1.48 8.34
C LYS A 2 -52.85 -1.97 7.03
N LYS A 3 -52.19 -1.97 5.88
CA LYS A 3 -50.90 -2.61 5.60
C LYS A 3 -50.22 -1.92 4.41
N ILE A 4 -49.14 -1.19 4.70
CA ILE A 4 -48.13 -0.74 3.73
C ILE A 4 -47.01 -1.80 3.72
N ALA A 5 -46.29 -1.86 2.60
CA ALA A 5 -44.98 -2.46 2.40
C ALA A 5 -44.97 -3.95 2.00
N LEU A 6 -45.04 -4.17 0.69
CA LEU A 6 -44.41 -5.31 0.06
C LEU A 6 -43.01 -4.89 -0.39
N ILE A 7 -42.05 -5.66 0.11
CA ILE A 7 -40.61 -5.44 0.20
C ILE A 7 -39.95 -5.40 -1.18
N LEU A 8 -39.36 -4.26 -1.53
CA LEU A 8 -38.30 -4.14 -2.53
C LEU A 8 -36.97 -4.10 -1.77
N MET A 9 -36.42 -5.27 -1.46
CA MET A 9 -35.02 -5.38 -1.02
C MET A 9 -34.11 -5.17 -2.23
N ALA A 10 -33.92 -3.90 -2.60
CA ALA A 10 -32.76 -3.50 -3.36
C ALA A 10 -31.55 -3.57 -2.41
N ILE A 11 -30.85 -4.71 -2.40
CA ILE A 11 -29.52 -4.79 -1.81
C ILE A 11 -28.62 -3.93 -2.72
N MET A 12 -28.56 -2.63 -2.43
CA MET A 12 -27.43 -1.81 -2.84
C MET A 12 -26.22 -2.34 -2.07
N VAL A 13 -25.52 -3.30 -2.67
CA VAL A 13 -24.11 -3.50 -2.34
C VAL A 13 -23.42 -2.24 -2.81
N THR A 14 -23.34 -1.23 -1.95
CA THR A 14 -22.39 -0.14 -2.14
C THR A 14 -21.03 -0.80 -2.09
N LEU A 15 -20.44 -1.05 -3.27
CA LEU A 15 -19.00 -1.19 -3.40
C LEU A 15 -18.42 0.08 -2.79
N THR A 16 -17.98 0.02 -1.54
CA THR A 16 -17.12 1.04 -0.97
C THR A 16 -15.82 0.92 -1.73
N THR A 17 -15.73 1.54 -2.90
CA THR A 17 -14.44 1.88 -3.47
C THR A 17 -13.78 2.75 -2.40
N ASP A 18 -12.83 2.18 -1.65
CA ASP A 18 -11.93 2.94 -0.79
C ASP A 18 -11.28 3.99 -1.68
N ALA A 19 -11.88 5.17 -1.63
CA ALA A 19 -11.50 6.27 -2.48
C ALA A 19 -10.12 6.71 -2.02
N GLN A 20 -9.18 6.75 -2.96
CA GLN A 20 -7.91 7.40 -2.74
C GLN A 20 -8.17 8.83 -2.22
N LYS A 21 -7.56 9.17 -1.09
CA LYS A 21 -7.71 10.49 -0.45
C LYS A 21 -6.43 11.29 -0.61
N ILE A 22 -6.46 12.42 -1.31
CA ILE A 22 -5.37 13.40 -1.25
C ILE A 22 -5.42 14.05 0.13
N LEU A 23 -4.29 14.05 0.83
CA LEU A 23 -4.17 14.61 2.17
C LEU A 23 -3.56 16.01 2.12
N ASP A 24 -2.60 16.24 1.22
CA ASP A 24 -1.91 17.52 1.06
C ASP A 24 -1.26 17.65 -0.33
N GLY A 25 -0.96 18.87 -0.76
CA GLY A 25 -0.30 19.19 -2.03
C GLY A 25 -1.20 19.06 -3.27
N SER A 26 -0.58 18.99 -4.44
CA SER A 26 -1.28 18.90 -5.73
C SER A 26 -0.63 17.86 -6.63
N ILE A 27 -1.40 17.22 -7.50
CA ILE A 27 -0.89 16.16 -8.39
C ILE A 27 0.22 16.76 -9.28
N PRO A 28 1.49 16.35 -9.12
CA PRO A 28 2.57 16.90 -9.90
C PRO A 28 2.53 16.37 -11.34
N SER A 29 3.13 17.10 -12.27
CA SER A 29 3.40 16.57 -13.61
C SER A 29 4.73 15.84 -13.63
N LEU A 30 4.70 14.55 -13.97
CA LEU A 30 5.85 13.67 -14.17
C LEU A 30 6.10 13.40 -15.65
N LYS A 31 5.57 14.25 -16.54
CA LYS A 31 5.66 14.06 -17.99
C LYS A 31 7.12 14.07 -18.45
N GLY A 32 7.51 13.04 -19.20
CA GLY A 32 8.88 12.87 -19.73
C GLY A 32 9.82 12.15 -18.76
N GLU A 33 9.40 11.87 -17.52
CA GLU A 33 10.23 11.17 -16.56
C GLU A 33 10.18 9.65 -16.79
N GLY A 34 11.30 9.07 -17.19
CA GLY A 34 11.39 7.62 -17.43
C GLY A 34 11.61 6.80 -16.15
N LYS A 35 12.09 7.41 -15.07
CA LYS A 35 12.52 6.71 -13.86
C LYS A 35 12.05 7.42 -12.60
N ILE A 36 11.48 6.65 -11.67
CA ILE A 36 11.06 7.10 -10.34
C ILE A 36 11.75 6.20 -9.30
N ASN A 37 12.30 6.79 -8.25
CA ASN A 37 12.83 6.02 -7.12
C ASN A 37 11.68 5.53 -6.22
N LEU A 38 11.75 4.30 -5.71
CA LEU A 38 10.82 3.78 -4.71
C LEU A 38 11.51 3.65 -3.37
N LYS A 39 10.87 4.21 -2.34
CA LYS A 39 11.22 3.98 -0.94
C LYS A 39 10.00 3.42 -0.23
N ILE A 40 10.15 2.28 0.45
CA ILE A 40 9.13 1.75 1.34
C ILE A 40 9.64 1.92 2.77
N ASP A 41 8.89 2.62 3.60
CA ASP A 41 9.30 2.98 4.95
C ASP A 41 8.37 2.36 5.99
N PHE A 42 8.87 1.34 6.69
CA PHE A 42 8.14 0.63 7.73
C PHE A 42 8.34 1.20 9.14
N SER A 43 9.13 2.26 9.31
CA SER A 43 9.58 2.75 10.63
C SER A 43 8.45 3.03 11.63
N GLU A 44 7.30 3.50 11.14
CA GLU A 44 6.13 3.83 11.96
C GLU A 44 4.94 2.90 11.73
N THR A 45 5.16 1.76 11.05
CA THR A 45 4.09 0.82 10.75
C THR A 45 3.56 0.17 12.02
N LYS A 46 2.23 0.10 12.14
CA LYS A 46 1.56 -0.73 13.13
C LYS A 46 1.10 -2.06 12.53
N ILE A 47 1.44 -3.17 13.16
CA ILE A 47 0.99 -4.50 12.76
C ILE A 47 -0.06 -4.98 13.76
N ASP A 48 -1.31 -5.16 13.31
CA ASP A 48 -2.43 -5.58 14.19
C ASP A 48 -2.58 -4.62 15.40
N ASP A 49 -2.53 -3.31 15.11
CA ASP A 49 -2.54 -2.17 16.04
C ASP A 49 -1.38 -2.09 17.04
N LYS A 50 -0.35 -2.92 16.88
CA LYS A 50 0.88 -2.92 17.69
C LYS A 50 2.01 -2.20 16.98
N SER A 51 2.90 -1.54 17.72
CA SER A 51 4.18 -1.12 17.13
C SER A 51 4.96 -2.35 16.64
N ILE A 52 5.96 -2.16 15.77
CA ILE A 52 6.81 -3.28 15.34
C ILE A 52 7.44 -4.00 16.53
N ALA A 53 7.96 -3.26 17.52
CA ALA A 53 8.57 -3.84 18.71
C ALA A 53 7.56 -4.70 19.51
N ASP A 54 6.38 -4.15 19.80
CA ASP A 54 5.34 -4.87 20.55
C ASP A 54 4.81 -6.08 19.77
N TRP A 55 4.73 -5.97 18.44
CA TRP A 55 4.31 -7.07 17.58
C TRP A 55 5.33 -8.21 17.61
N LEU A 56 6.63 -7.90 17.53
CA LEU A 56 7.70 -8.89 17.59
C LEU A 56 7.68 -9.65 18.92
N GLU A 57 7.56 -8.94 20.04
CA GLU A 57 7.44 -9.56 21.36
C GLU A 57 6.22 -10.48 21.45
N TYR A 58 5.05 -9.99 21.04
CA TYR A 58 3.82 -10.77 21.01
C TYR A 58 3.92 -11.99 20.09
N ARG A 59 4.46 -11.81 18.88
CA ARG A 59 4.61 -12.87 17.86
C ARG A 59 5.54 -13.96 18.35
N GLN A 60 6.67 -13.58 18.94
CA GLN A 60 7.63 -14.52 19.51
C GLN A 60 7.06 -15.28 20.71
N ALA A 61 6.34 -14.60 21.60
CA ALA A 61 5.72 -15.23 22.77
C ALA A 61 4.61 -16.23 22.39
N THR A 62 3.81 -15.90 21.37
CA THR A 62 2.71 -16.75 20.91
C THR A 62 3.14 -17.86 19.97
N GLN A 63 4.27 -17.70 19.26
CA GLN A 63 4.82 -18.68 18.33
C GLN A 63 6.32 -18.90 18.58
N PRO A 64 6.72 -19.46 19.74
CA PRO A 64 8.13 -19.52 20.16
C PRO A 64 9.03 -20.38 19.27
N LYS A 65 8.45 -21.23 18.42
CA LYS A 65 9.20 -22.05 17.44
C LYS A 65 9.59 -21.28 16.17
N TYR A 66 9.04 -20.08 15.98
CA TYR A 66 9.31 -19.21 14.83
C TYR A 66 10.17 -18.04 15.29
N ASP A 67 10.99 -17.53 14.38
CA ASP A 67 11.77 -16.30 14.60
C ASP A 67 10.96 -15.14 14.02
N ALA A 68 10.31 -14.36 14.89
CA ALA A 68 9.44 -13.26 14.49
C ALA A 68 10.20 -12.14 13.75
N GLN A 69 11.46 -11.91 14.13
CA GLN A 69 12.31 -10.91 13.47
C GLN A 69 12.65 -11.37 12.05
N LYS A 70 13.01 -12.65 11.89
CA LYS A 70 13.27 -13.24 10.59
C LYS A 70 12.02 -13.25 9.70
N GLU A 71 10.84 -13.58 10.25
CA GLU A 71 9.56 -13.52 9.53
C GLU A 71 9.33 -12.10 9.00
N LEU A 72 9.48 -11.07 9.84
CA LEU A 72 9.29 -9.69 9.42
C LEU A 72 10.27 -9.24 8.33
N GLU A 73 11.57 -9.44 8.55
CA GLU A 73 12.61 -8.89 7.66
C GLU A 73 12.80 -9.70 6.38
N ASN A 74 12.65 -11.02 6.43
CA ASN A 74 13.01 -11.91 5.32
C ASN A 74 11.80 -12.52 4.61
N GLU A 75 10.59 -12.40 5.16
CA GLU A 75 9.38 -12.95 4.54
C GLU A 75 8.31 -11.88 4.28
N LEU A 76 8.00 -11.06 5.29
CA LEU A 76 6.92 -10.06 5.17
C LEU A 76 7.35 -8.84 4.35
N LYS A 77 8.36 -8.08 4.80
CA LYS A 77 8.83 -6.87 4.09
C LYS A 77 9.26 -7.15 2.64
N PRO A 78 9.96 -8.25 2.32
CA PRO A 78 10.34 -8.55 0.94
C PRO A 78 9.15 -8.79 0.03
N VAL A 79 8.10 -9.48 0.51
CA VAL A 79 6.89 -9.70 -0.29
C VAL A 79 6.14 -8.39 -0.53
N VAL A 80 6.06 -7.50 0.45
CA VAL A 80 5.49 -6.16 0.24
C VAL A 80 6.26 -5.42 -0.86
N GLN A 81 7.58 -5.41 -0.77
CA GLN A 81 8.44 -4.77 -1.74
C GLN A 81 8.25 -5.33 -3.15
N GLU A 82 8.26 -6.66 -3.29
CA GLU A 82 8.05 -7.34 -4.56
C GLU A 82 6.69 -6.96 -5.18
N LYS A 83 5.61 -7.05 -4.39
CA LYS A 83 4.25 -6.79 -4.87
C LYS A 83 4.06 -5.33 -5.28
N ILE A 84 4.61 -4.38 -4.52
CA ILE A 84 4.57 -2.96 -4.89
C ILE A 84 5.34 -2.73 -6.19
N LEU A 85 6.60 -3.16 -6.25
CA LEU A 85 7.47 -2.93 -7.40
C LEU A 85 6.89 -3.52 -8.68
N LYS A 86 6.46 -4.78 -8.63
CA LYS A 86 5.88 -5.51 -9.77
C LYS A 86 4.62 -4.82 -10.28
N ASN A 87 3.68 -4.47 -9.39
CA ASN A 87 2.40 -3.90 -9.81
C ASN A 87 2.53 -2.46 -10.31
N LEU A 88 3.43 -1.65 -9.73
CA LEU A 88 3.77 -0.34 -10.27
C LEU A 88 4.34 -0.47 -11.69
N ASN A 89 5.36 -1.30 -11.88
CA ASN A 89 6.02 -1.45 -13.18
C ASN A 89 5.14 -2.08 -14.26
N ASN A 90 4.23 -2.99 -13.91
CA ASN A 90 3.23 -3.54 -14.83
C ASN A 90 2.33 -2.46 -15.45
N LYS A 91 2.06 -1.36 -14.74
CA LYS A 91 1.23 -0.27 -15.23
C LYS A 91 2.05 0.88 -15.82
N LEU A 92 3.14 1.28 -15.17
CA LEU A 92 3.93 2.45 -15.57
C LEU A 92 4.75 2.20 -16.84
N SER A 93 5.19 0.97 -17.08
CA SER A 93 5.93 0.62 -18.32
C SER A 93 5.14 0.94 -19.59
N LYS A 94 3.81 0.89 -19.53
CA LYS A 94 2.90 1.27 -20.63
C LYS A 94 2.96 2.76 -20.98
N LYS A 95 3.57 3.58 -20.12
CA LYS A 95 3.83 5.02 -20.31
C LYS A 95 5.32 5.32 -20.50
N GLY A 96 6.16 4.31 -20.67
CA GLY A 96 7.61 4.48 -20.80
C GLY A 96 8.30 4.85 -19.49
N ALA A 97 7.63 4.66 -18.35
CA ALA A 97 8.16 4.96 -17.03
C ALA A 97 8.33 3.68 -16.19
N PHE A 98 9.29 3.68 -15.29
CA PHE A 98 9.54 2.59 -14.36
C PHE A 98 9.96 3.09 -13.00
N VAL A 99 9.63 2.28 -12.01
CA VAL A 99 9.97 2.48 -10.61
C VAL A 99 11.08 1.50 -10.24
N THR A 100 12.10 1.98 -9.55
CA THR A 100 13.24 1.18 -9.08
C THR A 100 13.64 1.60 -7.67
N ILE A 101 14.21 0.67 -6.91
CA ILE A 101 14.69 0.92 -5.54
C ILE A 101 16.16 1.33 -5.60
N ASN A 102 16.59 2.21 -4.68
CA ASN A 102 17.98 2.65 -4.51
C ASN A 102 18.58 3.25 -5.79
N THR A 103 17.82 4.07 -6.50
CA THR A 103 18.32 4.83 -7.65
C THR A 103 18.42 6.31 -7.31
N ASN A 104 19.39 6.99 -7.94
CA ASN A 104 19.28 8.42 -8.13
C ASN A 104 18.21 8.68 -9.21
N ALA A 105 17.12 9.36 -8.85
CA ALA A 105 16.05 9.78 -9.74
C ALA A 105 15.48 11.09 -9.21
N LYS A 106 15.05 11.97 -10.12
CA LYS A 106 14.51 13.29 -9.78
C LYS A 106 13.31 13.24 -8.85
N TYR A 107 12.50 12.19 -8.94
CA TYR A 107 11.34 12.00 -8.09
C TYR A 107 11.43 10.68 -7.32
N THR A 108 10.98 10.72 -6.06
CA THR A 108 10.82 9.54 -5.21
C THR A 108 9.35 9.32 -4.88
N LEU A 109 8.84 8.13 -5.19
CA LEU A 109 7.62 7.60 -4.61
C LEU A 109 7.96 6.98 -3.25
N SER A 110 7.55 7.61 -2.16
CA SER A 110 7.65 7.03 -0.83
C SER A 110 6.32 6.40 -0.44
N VAL A 111 6.34 5.12 -0.06
CA VAL A 111 5.18 4.39 0.47
C VAL A 111 5.47 4.08 1.94
N LYS A 112 4.65 4.62 2.83
CA LYS A 112 4.77 4.44 4.28
C LYS A 112 3.53 3.70 4.78
N PRO A 113 3.61 2.39 5.04
CA PRO A 113 2.51 1.68 5.67
C PRO A 113 2.29 2.23 7.08
N ILE A 114 1.06 2.67 7.35
CA ILE A 114 0.64 3.18 8.65
C ILE A 114 0.10 2.04 9.51
N SER A 115 -0.72 1.19 8.89
CA SER A 115 -1.27 0.01 9.54
C SER A 115 -1.32 -1.16 8.57
N VAL A 116 -1.14 -2.36 9.10
CA VAL A 116 -1.36 -3.61 8.40
C VAL A 116 -1.91 -4.66 9.37
N SER A 117 -3.00 -5.33 9.00
CA SER A 117 -3.57 -6.42 9.78
C SER A 117 -2.82 -7.74 9.54
N LYS A 118 -3.06 -8.75 10.37
CA LYS A 118 -2.57 -10.12 10.08
C LYS A 118 -3.10 -10.67 8.75
N LYS A 119 -4.26 -10.20 8.30
CA LYS A 119 -4.89 -10.57 7.02
C LYS A 119 -4.34 -9.79 5.84
N GLY A 120 -3.46 -8.81 6.07
CA GLY A 120 -2.87 -7.99 5.02
C GLY A 120 -3.69 -6.76 4.64
N ASP A 121 -4.84 -6.52 5.30
CA ASP A 121 -5.55 -5.24 5.14
C ASP A 121 -4.65 -4.12 5.62
N ASN A 122 -4.40 -3.12 4.78
CA ASN A 122 -3.40 -2.12 5.04
C ASN A 122 -3.87 -0.71 4.68
N THR A 123 -3.30 0.28 5.36
CA THR A 123 -3.44 1.70 5.03
C THR A 123 -2.05 2.30 4.88
N ASN A 124 -1.82 3.00 3.78
CA ASN A 124 -0.53 3.58 3.44
C ASN A 124 -0.69 5.08 3.23
N GLU A 125 0.24 5.84 3.79
CA GLU A 125 0.52 7.18 3.32
C GLU A 125 1.58 7.12 2.23
N CYS A 126 1.30 7.76 1.11
CA CYS A 126 2.15 7.80 -0.04
C CYS A 126 2.52 9.24 -0.37
N TYR A 127 3.74 9.44 -0.82
CA TYR A 127 4.30 10.74 -1.13
C TYR A 127 4.98 10.69 -2.49
N ILE A 128 4.82 11.74 -3.29
CA ILE A 128 5.74 12.04 -4.39
C ILE A 128 6.64 13.15 -3.91
N LEU A 129 7.93 12.86 -3.80
CA LEU A 129 8.97 13.78 -3.36
C LEU A 129 9.77 14.27 -4.57
N ASP A 130 10.21 15.52 -4.54
CA ASP A 130 11.22 16.04 -5.46
C ASP A 130 12.65 15.57 -5.06
N GLU A 131 13.66 16.09 -5.76
CA GLU A 131 15.07 15.73 -5.56
C GLU A 131 15.64 16.23 -4.22
N ASP A 132 15.04 17.28 -3.66
CA ASP A 132 15.39 17.85 -2.35
C ASP A 132 14.65 17.14 -1.20
N GLY A 133 13.71 16.24 -1.53
CA GLY A 133 12.90 15.49 -0.57
C GLY A 133 11.63 16.22 -0.12
N ASN A 134 11.25 17.32 -0.76
CA ASN A 134 10.00 18.02 -0.45
C ASN A 134 8.81 17.25 -1.01
N ALA A 135 7.74 17.15 -0.22
CA ALA A 135 6.52 16.48 -0.66
C ALA A 135 5.72 17.37 -1.62
N LEU A 136 5.61 16.93 -2.88
CA LEU A 136 4.78 17.57 -3.91
C LEU A 136 3.30 17.21 -3.73
N VAL A 137 3.05 15.95 -3.33
CA VAL A 137 1.71 15.46 -2.96
C VAL A 137 1.81 14.38 -1.92
N LYS A 138 0.88 14.42 -0.95
CA LYS A 138 0.62 13.39 0.03
C LYS A 138 -0.77 12.80 -0.21
N PHE A 139 -0.86 11.48 -0.29
CA PHE A 139 -2.14 10.79 -0.50
C PHE A 139 -2.20 9.48 0.29
N GLN A 140 -3.40 9.08 0.68
CA GLN A 140 -3.66 7.84 1.40
C GLN A 140 -4.31 6.81 0.48
N ILE A 141 -3.84 5.58 0.56
CA ILE A 141 -4.40 4.42 -0.13
C ILE A 141 -4.45 3.22 0.81
N SER A 142 -5.58 2.53 0.79
CA SER A 142 -5.78 1.27 1.50
C SER A 142 -5.83 0.09 0.53
N GLY A 143 -5.34 -1.05 0.99
CA GLY A 143 -5.37 -2.32 0.28
C GLY A 143 -6.12 -3.38 1.09
N SER A 144 -6.87 -4.22 0.41
CA SER A 144 -7.62 -5.32 1.03
C SER A 144 -6.83 -6.63 0.94
N GLY A 145 -6.63 -7.26 2.10
CA GLY A 145 -5.90 -8.50 2.23
C GLY A 145 -6.72 -9.75 1.89
N GLY A 146 -6.14 -10.90 2.20
CA GLY A 146 -6.75 -12.20 1.93
C GLY A 146 -7.49 -12.81 3.13
N HIS A 147 -8.10 -13.98 2.90
CA HIS A 147 -8.80 -14.73 3.95
C HIS A 147 -8.06 -16.01 4.38
N TRP A 148 -7.22 -16.58 3.49
CA TRP A 148 -6.59 -17.88 3.68
C TRP A 148 -5.14 -17.85 3.20
N GLY A 149 -4.22 -18.40 4.00
CA GLY A 149 -2.80 -18.51 3.65
C GLY A 149 -1.86 -18.13 4.79
N SER A 150 -0.56 -18.12 4.51
CA SER A 150 0.44 -17.56 5.41
C SER A 150 0.30 -16.04 5.50
N MET A 151 0.78 -15.45 6.60
CA MET A 151 0.75 -13.99 6.78
C MET A 151 1.46 -13.25 5.64
N SER A 152 2.55 -13.83 5.11
CA SER A 152 3.26 -13.30 3.94
C SER A 152 2.37 -13.27 2.67
N ASN A 153 1.63 -14.35 2.38
CA ASN A 153 0.69 -14.36 1.24
C ASN A 153 -0.42 -13.32 1.42
N LEU A 154 -0.98 -13.26 2.63
CA LEU A 154 -2.06 -12.34 2.98
C LEU A 154 -1.63 -10.87 2.84
N TRP A 155 -0.43 -10.53 3.33
CA TRP A 155 0.19 -9.23 3.09
C TRP A 155 0.42 -8.99 1.60
N GLY A 156 0.94 -9.99 0.89
CA GLY A 156 1.16 -9.91 -0.54
C GLY A 156 -0.10 -9.53 -1.33
N ASP A 157 -1.26 -10.08 -0.97
CA ASP A 157 -2.55 -9.74 -1.57
C ASP A 157 -2.94 -8.29 -1.28
N GLY A 158 -2.84 -7.89 -0.01
CA GLY A 158 -3.16 -6.53 0.42
C GLY A 158 -2.32 -5.46 -0.26
N TYR A 159 -1.01 -5.69 -0.37
CA TYR A 159 -0.10 -4.75 -1.01
C TYR A 159 -0.16 -4.80 -2.54
N GLU A 160 -0.57 -5.93 -3.13
CA GLU A 160 -0.90 -5.99 -4.56
C GLU A 160 -2.10 -5.09 -4.89
N ASP A 161 -3.17 -5.14 -4.10
CA ASP A 161 -4.33 -4.26 -4.27
C ASP A 161 -3.96 -2.79 -4.08
N ALA A 162 -3.26 -2.45 -2.97
CA ALA A 162 -2.78 -1.10 -2.74
C ALA A 162 -1.89 -0.59 -3.88
N ALA A 163 -0.95 -1.41 -4.37
CA ALA A 163 -0.05 -1.03 -5.46
C ALA A 163 -0.77 -0.78 -6.78
N LYS A 164 -1.83 -1.53 -7.10
CA LYS A 164 -2.67 -1.27 -8.27
C LYS A 164 -3.35 0.10 -8.20
N LYS A 165 -3.79 0.51 -7.00
CA LYS A 165 -4.38 1.83 -6.73
C LYS A 165 -3.33 2.94 -6.79
N ILE A 166 -2.15 2.74 -6.17
CA ILE A 166 -1.02 3.68 -6.24
C ILE A 166 -0.62 3.90 -7.71
N ALA A 167 -0.43 2.82 -8.47
CA ALA A 167 -0.08 2.91 -9.89
C ALA A 167 -1.12 3.70 -10.70
N SER A 168 -2.41 3.51 -10.43
CA SER A 168 -3.48 4.29 -11.08
C SER A 168 -3.39 5.78 -10.75
N PHE A 169 -2.96 6.15 -9.54
CA PHE A 169 -2.71 7.54 -9.19
C PHE A 169 -1.50 8.10 -9.92
N ILE A 170 -0.37 7.39 -9.88
CA ILE A 170 0.88 7.85 -10.52
C ILE A 170 0.66 8.04 -12.02
N LEU A 171 -0.12 7.19 -12.69
CA LEU A 171 -0.49 7.39 -14.09
C LEU A 171 -1.23 8.72 -14.38
N LYS A 172 -1.93 9.30 -13.39
CA LYS A 172 -2.54 10.63 -13.54
C LYS A 172 -1.50 11.75 -13.57
N CYS A 173 -0.34 11.53 -12.93
CA CYS A 173 0.77 12.48 -12.93
C CYS A 173 1.49 12.53 -14.29
N PHE A 174 1.31 11.50 -15.15
CA PHE A 174 1.87 11.43 -16.50
C PHE A 174 0.97 12.00 -17.60
N LYS A 175 -0.20 12.54 -17.24
CA LYS A 175 -1.08 13.24 -18.18
C LYS A 175 -0.56 14.66 -18.41
#